data_AF-A0A4R6P1B9-F1
#
_entry.id   AF-A0A4R6P1B9-F1
#
_cell.length_a   1.000
_cell.length_b   1.000
_cell.length_c   1.000
_cell.angle_alpha   90.00
_cell.angle_beta   90.00
_cell.angle_gamma   90.00
#
_symmetry.space_group_name_H-M   'P 1'
#
loop_
_entity.id
_entity.type
_entity.pdbx_description
1 polymer ?
#
loop_
_entity_poly.entity_id
_entity_poly.type
_entity_poly.pdbx_seq_one_letter_code
_entity_poly.pdbx_strand_id
1 'polypeptide(L)'
;MIVEHALLPVRPGSAAAFEAAFAQAYPIIAGMPGFGGLSLSQCVERPDTYLLLVRWARLSDHTEGFRGSPEYQRWRALLHHFYEPFPVVEHFTPVTGDEVFPATGALPSGGK
;
A
#
# COMPACT_ATOMS: atom_id res chain seq x y z
N MET A 1 -2.16 16.60 -6.31
CA MET A 1 -2.43 15.30 -5.68
C MET A 1 -2.67 14.28 -6.77
N ILE A 2 -2.17 13.06 -6.59
CA ILE A 2 -2.44 11.89 -7.42
C ILE A 2 -2.84 10.71 -6.52
N VAL A 3 -3.47 9.70 -7.12
CA VAL A 3 -3.74 8.40 -6.49
C VAL A 3 -2.85 7.35 -7.14
N GLU A 4 -2.04 6.68 -6.33
CA GLU A 4 -1.35 5.44 -6.68
C GLU A 4 -2.29 4.26 -6.50
N HIS A 5 -2.25 3.33 -7.44
CA HIS A 5 -2.98 2.06 -7.43
C HIS A 5 -2.02 0.89 -7.63
N ALA A 6 -2.21 -0.17 -6.85
CA ALA A 6 -1.62 -1.47 -7.11
C ALA A 6 -2.55 -2.60 -6.64
N LEU A 7 -2.70 -3.63 -7.47
CA LEU A 7 -3.20 -4.93 -7.02
C LEU A 7 -2.01 -5.75 -6.55
N LEU A 8 -2.03 -6.18 -5.29
CA LEU A 8 -0.99 -6.95 -4.64
C LEU A 8 -1.40 -8.43 -4.62
N PRO A 9 -0.89 -9.27 -5.54
CA PRO A 9 -1.16 -10.71 -5.50
C PRO A 9 -0.24 -11.35 -4.46
N VAL A 10 -0.77 -11.62 -3.27
CA VAL A 10 -0.06 -12.27 -2.17
C VAL A 10 -0.04 -13.78 -2.40
N ARG A 11 1.08 -14.46 -2.09
CA ARG A 11 1.19 -15.91 -2.20
C ARG A 11 0.10 -16.61 -1.37
N PRO A 12 -0.54 -17.67 -1.90
CA PRO A 12 -1.55 -18.42 -1.17
C PRO A 12 -1.08 -18.86 0.22
N GLY A 13 -1.92 -18.67 1.23
CA GLY A 13 -1.62 -19.01 2.62
C GLY A 13 -0.71 -18.02 3.34
N SER A 14 -0.30 -16.92 2.71
CA SER A 14 0.58 -15.91 3.32
C SER A 14 -0.16 -14.64 3.80
N ALA A 15 -1.49 -14.56 3.61
CA ALA A 15 -2.32 -13.40 3.93
C ALA A 15 -2.08 -12.81 5.33
N ALA A 16 -2.20 -13.62 6.38
CA ALA A 16 -2.03 -13.15 7.76
C ALA A 16 -0.60 -12.63 8.04
N ALA A 17 0.42 -13.29 7.48
CA ALA A 17 1.81 -12.86 7.61
C ALA A 17 2.06 -11.55 6.84
N PHE A 18 1.47 -11.42 5.64
CA PHE A 18 1.50 -10.19 4.86
C PHE A 18 0.85 -9.03 5.62
N GLU A 19 -0.33 -9.21 6.19
CA GLU A 19 -1.02 -8.16 6.96
C GLU A 19 -0.21 -7.72 8.19
N ALA A 20 0.40 -8.65 8.91
CA ALA A 20 1.29 -8.34 10.03
C ALA A 20 2.58 -7.61 9.59
N ALA A 21 3.15 -7.97 8.44
CA ALA A 21 4.29 -7.27 7.86
C ALA A 21 3.88 -5.87 7.34
N PHE A 22 2.68 -5.74 6.78
CA PHE A 22 2.15 -4.48 6.29
C PHE A 22 1.90 -3.50 7.42
N ALA A 23 1.41 -3.95 8.59
CA ALA A 23 1.28 -3.12 9.78
C ALA A 23 2.63 -2.52 10.23
N GLN A 24 3.74 -3.27 10.05
CA GLN A 24 5.09 -2.79 10.32
C GLN A 24 5.63 -1.86 9.22
N ALA A 25 5.24 -2.09 7.96
CA ALA A 25 5.67 -1.29 6.83
C ALA A 25 4.91 0.04 6.71
N TYR A 26 3.65 0.10 7.17
CA TYR A 26 2.80 1.30 7.13
C TYR A 26 3.47 2.58 7.66
N PRO A 27 4.07 2.61 8.87
CA PRO A 27 4.71 3.84 9.36
C PRO A 27 5.87 4.32 8.49
N ILE A 28 6.49 3.43 7.69
CA ILE A 28 7.58 3.78 6.78
C ILE A 28 7.05 4.68 5.65
N ILE A 29 6.02 4.23 4.92
CA ILE A 29 5.44 5.00 3.82
C ILE A 29 4.69 6.24 4.33
N ALA A 30 4.04 6.12 5.49
CA ALA A 30 3.29 7.22 6.10
C ALA A 30 4.19 8.39 6.56
N GLY A 31 5.46 8.11 6.84
CA GLY A 31 6.46 9.13 7.19
C GLY A 31 7.07 9.87 6.00
N MET A 32 6.75 9.47 4.76
CA MET A 32 7.38 10.05 3.58
C MET A 32 6.83 11.45 3.25
N PRO A 33 7.67 12.39 2.79
CA PRO A 33 7.20 13.66 2.27
C PRO A 33 6.17 13.48 1.15
N GLY A 34 5.10 14.28 1.18
CA GLY A 34 4.03 14.21 0.19
C GLY A 34 3.01 13.09 0.38
N PHE A 35 3.15 12.22 1.39
CA PHE A 35 2.15 11.22 1.73
C PHE A 35 0.83 11.87 2.19
N GLY A 36 -0.28 11.45 1.57
CA GLY A 36 -1.63 11.97 1.83
C GLY A 36 -2.63 10.94 2.36
N GLY A 37 -2.18 9.72 2.67
CA GLY A 37 -3.02 8.62 3.16
C GLY A 37 -2.91 7.35 2.32
N LEU A 38 -3.33 6.24 2.92
CA LEU A 38 -3.26 4.90 2.32
C LEU A 38 -4.45 4.07 2.77
N SER A 39 -4.99 3.27 1.86
CA SER A 39 -5.96 2.21 2.16
C SER A 39 -5.46 0.89 1.59
N LEU A 40 -5.65 -0.18 2.35
CA LEU A 40 -5.40 -1.55 1.93
C LEU A 40 -6.70 -2.34 2.14
N SER A 41 -7.20 -2.97 1.08
CA SER A 41 -8.44 -3.76 1.12
C SER A 41 -8.20 -5.14 0.54
N GLN A 42 -8.70 -6.19 1.18
CA GLN A 42 -8.69 -7.54 0.61
C GLN A 42 -9.80 -7.68 -0.45
N CYS A 43 -9.51 -8.35 -1.56
CA CYS A 43 -10.50 -8.66 -2.59
C CYS A 43 -11.43 -9.79 -2.09
N VAL A 44 -12.74 -9.60 -2.24
CA VAL A 44 -13.76 -10.56 -1.78
C VAL A 44 -13.78 -11.82 -2.65
N GLU A 45 -13.59 -11.66 -3.96
CA GLU A 45 -13.62 -12.76 -4.93
C GLU A 45 -12.29 -13.52 -5.02
N ARG A 46 -11.18 -12.89 -4.61
CA ARG A 46 -9.83 -13.45 -4.63
C ARG A 46 -9.12 -13.10 -3.32
N PRO A 47 -9.26 -13.91 -2.26
CA PRO A 47 -8.75 -13.59 -0.92
C PRO A 47 -7.23 -13.34 -0.86
N ASP A 48 -6.47 -13.90 -1.80
CA ASP A 48 -5.02 -13.70 -1.92
C ASP A 48 -4.64 -12.41 -2.69
N THR A 49 -5.61 -11.57 -3.06
CA THR A 49 -5.37 -10.29 -3.75
C THR A 49 -5.79 -9.11 -2.89
N TYR A 50 -4.91 -8.12 -2.75
CA TYR A 50 -5.22 -6.87 -2.04
C TYR A 50 -5.20 -5.69 -3.00
N LEU A 51 -6.09 -4.73 -2.79
CA LEU A 51 -6.08 -3.42 -3.41
C LEU A 51 -5.34 -2.44 -2.50
N LEU A 52 -4.22 -1.91 -2.99
CA LEU A 52 -3.49 -0.82 -2.36
C LEU A 52 -3.79 0.49 -3.09
N LEU A 53 -4.24 1.49 -2.33
CA LEU A 53 -4.37 2.86 -2.83
C LEU A 53 -3.57 3.80 -1.93
N VAL A 54 -2.78 4.69 -2.52
CA VAL A 54 -1.97 5.69 -1.80
C VAL A 54 -2.18 7.06 -2.40
N ARG A 55 -2.38 8.09 -1.58
CA ARG A 55 -2.38 9.47 -2.04
C ARG A 55 -1.01 10.07 -1.91
N TRP A 56 -0.59 10.75 -2.97
CA TRP A 56 0.64 11.55 -2.99
C TRP A 56 0.33 12.97 -3.42
N ALA A 57 1.07 13.94 -2.88
CA ALA A 57 0.96 15.33 -3.31
C ALA A 57 1.38 15.48 -4.78
N ARG A 58 2.48 14.83 -5.19
CA ARG A 58 3.03 14.81 -6.56
C ARG A 58 3.48 13.40 -6.96
N LEU A 59 3.60 13.16 -8.27
CA LEU A 59 4.16 11.91 -8.79
C LEU A 59 5.59 11.65 -8.32
N SER A 60 6.44 12.69 -8.34
CA SER A 60 7.84 12.60 -7.92
C SER A 60 8.01 12.27 -6.45
N ASP A 61 7.06 12.64 -5.58
CA ASP A 61 7.11 12.27 -4.15
C ASP A 61 7.08 10.74 -3.98
N HIS A 62 6.34 10.03 -4.84
CA HIS A 62 6.37 8.57 -4.93
C HIS A 62 7.59 8.06 -5.71
N THR A 63 7.74 8.45 -6.97
CA THR A 63 8.64 7.77 -7.93
C THR A 63 10.11 8.10 -7.73
N GLU A 64 10.43 9.29 -7.26
CA GLU A 64 11.80 9.72 -6.98
C GLU A 64 12.06 9.75 -5.48
N GLY A 65 11.13 10.35 -4.71
CA GLY A 65 11.20 10.46 -3.26
C GLY A 65 11.17 9.09 -2.58
N PHE A 66 9.98 8.49 -2.47
CA PHE A 66 9.84 7.21 -1.79
C PHE A 66 10.66 6.10 -2.48
N ARG A 67 10.45 5.85 -3.78
CA ARG A 67 11.11 4.74 -4.48
C ARG A 67 12.64 4.87 -4.56
N GLY A 68 13.20 6.07 -4.43
CA GLY A 68 14.64 6.32 -4.35
C GLY A 68 15.24 6.27 -2.94
N SER A 69 14.41 6.16 -1.91
CA SER A 69 14.82 6.31 -0.50
C SER A 69 15.35 5.02 0.16
N PRO A 70 16.12 5.16 1.27
CA PRO A 70 16.43 4.04 2.17
C PRO A 70 15.19 3.40 2.79
N GLU A 71 14.15 4.19 3.05
CA GLU A 71 12.85 3.77 3.57
C GLU A 71 12.20 2.74 2.64
N TYR A 72 12.25 2.98 1.32
CA TYR A 72 11.75 2.01 0.36
C TYR A 72 12.53 0.68 0.41
N GLN A 73 13.84 0.67 0.67
CA GLN A 73 14.55 -0.62 0.82
C GLN A 73 14.02 -1.43 2.01
N ARG A 74 13.66 -0.77 3.12
CA ARG A 74 13.02 -1.43 4.27
C ARG A 74 11.62 -1.93 3.92
N TRP A 75 10.82 -1.10 3.24
CA TRP A 75 9.50 -1.48 2.72
C TRP A 75 9.58 -2.73 1.83
N ARG A 76 10.52 -2.75 0.88
CA ARG A 76 10.73 -3.88 -0.03
C ARG A 76 11.10 -5.15 0.72
N ALA A 77 12.03 -5.06 1.67
CA ALA A 77 12.46 -6.20 2.46
C ALA A 77 11.30 -6.84 3.24
N LEU A 78 10.42 -6.00 3.80
CA LEU A 78 9.23 -6.44 4.53
C LEU A 78 8.18 -7.07 3.62
N LEU A 79 7.98 -6.56 2.40
CA LEU A 79 6.77 -6.88 1.63
C LEU A 79 6.98 -7.64 0.32
N HIS A 80 8.08 -7.43 -0.40
CA HIS A 80 8.20 -7.91 -1.79
C HIS A 80 8.17 -9.43 -1.93
N HIS A 81 8.61 -10.16 -0.91
CA HIS A 81 8.65 -11.63 -0.95
C HIS A 81 7.25 -12.27 -0.89
N PHE A 82 6.22 -11.52 -0.48
CA PHE A 82 4.83 -11.97 -0.50
C PHE A 82 4.23 -11.99 -1.90
N TYR A 83 4.80 -11.29 -2.87
CA TYR A 83 4.14 -11.08 -4.17
C TYR A 83 4.48 -12.17 -5.20
N GLU A 84 3.46 -12.65 -5.91
CA GLU A 84 3.59 -13.52 -7.08
C GLU A 84 2.35 -13.41 -7.98
N PRO A 85 2.42 -12.81 -9.19
CA PRO A 85 3.57 -12.12 -9.78
C PRO A 85 3.88 -10.78 -9.08
N PHE A 86 4.93 -10.07 -9.51
CA PHE A 86 5.20 -8.73 -8.98
C PHE A 86 4.10 -7.74 -9.42
N PRO A 87 3.57 -6.88 -8.53
CA PRO A 87 2.46 -5.99 -8.83
C PRO A 87 2.85 -4.90 -9.84
N VAL A 88 1.88 -4.52 -10.67
CA VAL A 88 1.96 -3.31 -11.50
C VAL A 88 1.48 -2.14 -10.67
N VAL A 89 2.20 -1.01 -10.73
CA VAL A 89 1.89 0.22 -10.01
C VAL A 89 1.56 1.31 -11.02
N GLU A 90 0.42 1.97 -10.83
CA GLU A 90 -0.08 3.02 -11.73
C GLU A 90 -0.53 4.25 -10.93
N HIS A 91 -0.66 5.39 -11.63
CA HIS A 91 -0.98 6.68 -11.02
C HIS A 91 -2.09 7.40 -11.79
N PHE A 92 -3.01 7.99 -11.04
CA PHE A 92 -4.22 8.60 -11.59
C PHE A 92 -4.44 10.00 -11.01
N THR A 93 -4.92 10.91 -11.86
CA THR A 93 -5.44 12.21 -11.43
C THR A 93 -6.94 12.06 -11.14
N PRO A 94 -7.43 12.47 -9.96
CA PRO A 94 -8.86 12.47 -9.67
C PRO A 94 -9.63 13.34 -10.66
N VAL A 95 -10.74 12.83 -11.19
CA VAL A 95 -11.64 13.58 -12.11
C VAL A 95 -12.91 14.04 -11.39
N THR A 96 -13.44 13.21 -10.47
CA THR A 96 -14.60 13.52 -9.62
C THR A 96 -14.45 12.85 -8.25
N GLY A 97 -14.85 13.57 -7.18
CA GLY A 97 -14.72 13.11 -5.79
C GLY A 97 -13.27 13.16 -5.26
N ASP A 98 -13.07 13.67 -4.05
CA ASP A 98 -11.75 13.72 -3.37
C ASP A 98 -11.63 12.61 -2.29
N GLU A 99 -12.73 11.91 -2.02
CA GLU A 99 -12.83 10.85 -1.03
C GLU A 99 -12.72 9.48 -1.68
N VAL A 100 -11.49 9.01 -1.85
CA VAL A 100 -11.22 7.58 -2.14
C VAL A 100 -11.18 6.74 -0.84
N PHE A 101 -11.38 7.36 0.34
CA PHE A 101 -11.14 6.73 1.65
C PHE A 101 -12.38 6.76 2.54
N PRO A 102 -12.89 5.61 3.02
CA PRO A 102 -13.61 5.58 4.28
C PRO A 102 -12.62 5.76 5.45
N ALA A 103 -13.11 6.31 6.55
CA ALA A 103 -12.34 6.59 7.75
C ALA A 103 -11.61 5.34 8.28
N THR A 104 -10.39 5.58 8.75
CA THR A 104 -9.46 4.67 9.42
C THR A 104 -10.19 3.80 10.47
N GLY A 105 -10.59 2.59 10.09
CA GLY A 105 -10.74 1.50 11.04
C GLY A 105 -9.33 1.03 11.39
N ALA A 106 -8.91 1.22 12.64
CA ALA A 106 -7.65 0.67 13.13
C ALA A 106 -7.53 -0.80 12.68
N LEU A 107 -6.38 -1.18 12.12
CA LEU A 107 -6.04 -2.58 11.89
C LEU A 107 -6.35 -3.34 13.19
N PRO A 108 -7.18 -4.40 13.16
CA PRO A 108 -7.48 -5.15 14.38
C PRO A 108 -6.15 -5.64 14.95
N SER A 109 -5.81 -5.19 16.15
CA SER A 109 -4.71 -5.76 16.91
C SER A 109 -5.01 -7.25 17.06
N GLY A 110 -4.20 -8.09 16.43
CA GLY A 110 -4.36 -9.55 16.48
C GLY A 110 -4.54 -10.01 17.92
N GLY A 111 -5.76 -10.39 18.27
CA GLY A 111 -6.09 -11.00 19.54
C GLY A 111 -5.51 -12.42 19.57
N LYS A 112 -4.83 -12.75 20.67
CA LYS A 112 -4.59 -14.12 21.09
C LYS A 112 -5.91 -14.83 21.39
#